data_AF-A0A4Q3UAY6-F1
#
_entry.id   AF-A0A4Q3UAY6-F1
#
_cell.length_a   1.000
_cell.length_b   1.000
_cell.length_c   1.000
_cell.angle_alpha   90.00
_cell.angle_beta   90.00
_cell.angle_gamma   90.00
#
_symmetry.space_group_name_H-M   'P 1'
#
loop_
_entity.id
_entity.type
_entity.pdbx_description
1 polymer ?
#
loop_
_entity_poly.entity_id
_entity_poly.type
_entity_poly.pdbx_seq_one_letter_code
_entity_poly.pdbx_strand_id
1 'polypeptide(L)' 'MQRLTSPNASRRARLWLAAANGKKLSRPELAPIDAPEQLMTVRFEGLTDAEQQAALAAFPGGRRFVLAS' A
#
# COMPACT_ATOMS: atom_id res chain seq x y z
N MET A 1 26.82 22.73 -9.00
CA MET A 1 25.72 22.56 -9.98
C MET A 1 24.57 21.81 -9.31
N GLN A 2 23.55 22.51 -8.79
CA GLN A 2 22.36 21.85 -8.26
C GLN A 2 21.42 21.49 -9.41
N ARG A 3 21.01 20.22 -9.53
CA ARG A 3 20.02 19.78 -10.53
C ARG A 3 18.67 20.42 -10.21
N LEU A 4 18.27 21.37 -11.05
CA LEU A 4 17.03 22.14 -10.96
C LEU A 4 15.80 21.37 -11.46
N THR A 5 15.74 20.06 -11.24
CA THR A 5 14.60 19.25 -11.68
C THR A 5 13.91 18.70 -10.45
N SER A 6 12.78 19.28 -10.09
CA SER A 6 11.95 18.72 -9.02
C SER A 6 11.56 17.28 -9.37
N PRO A 7 11.39 16.39 -8.37
CA PRO A 7 10.94 15.01 -8.60
C PRO A 7 9.63 14.95 -9.43
N ASN A 8 8.76 15.94 -9.25
CA ASN A 8 7.50 16.07 -9.99
C ASN A 8 7.70 16.38 -11.48
N ALA A 9 8.66 17.24 -11.85
CA ALA A 9 9.00 17.52 -13.24
C ALA A 9 9.55 16.25 -13.93
N SER A 10 10.40 15.51 -13.22
CA SER A 10 10.95 14.23 -13.70
C SER A 10 9.86 13.17 -13.89
N ARG A 11 8.89 13.07 -12.97
CA ARG A 11 7.75 12.14 -13.08
C ARG A 11 6.91 12.46 -14.32
N ARG A 12 6.54 13.74 -14.53
CA ARG A 12 5.76 14.16 -15.70
C ARG A 12 6.49 13.84 -17.00
N ALA A 13 7.78 14.18 -17.12
CA ALA A 13 8.55 13.88 -18.33
C ALA A 13 8.55 12.39 -18.70
N ARG A 14 8.64 11.48 -17.70
CA ARG A 14 8.56 10.03 -17.93
C ARG A 14 7.18 9.57 -18.40
N LEU A 15 6.11 10.13 -17.84
CA LEU A 15 4.74 9.82 -18.27
C LEU A 15 4.51 10.24 -19.74
N TRP A 16 4.97 11.44 -20.10
CA TRP A 16 4.92 11.95 -21.48
C TRP A 16 5.71 11.07 -22.45
N LEU A 17 6.94 10.68 -22.08
CA LEU A 17 7.78 9.80 -22.89
C LEU A 17 7.16 8.41 -23.08
N ALA A 18 6.53 7.86 -22.04
CA ALA A 18 5.86 6.55 -22.14
C ALA A 18 4.65 6.61 -23.09
N ALA A 19 3.85 7.68 -23.02
CA ALA A 19 2.72 7.90 -23.91
C ALA A 19 3.14 8.07 -25.38
N ALA A 20 4.19 8.86 -25.64
CA ALA A 20 4.71 9.07 -27.00
C ALA A 20 5.25 7.78 -27.65
N ASN A 21 5.78 6.85 -26.85
CA ASN A 21 6.28 5.56 -27.31
C ASN A 21 5.20 4.46 -27.36
N GLY A 22 3.92 4.80 -27.22
CA GLY A 22 2.82 3.83 -27.25
C GLY A 22 2.83 2.81 -26.09
N LYS A 23 3.65 3.04 -25.06
CA LYS A 23 3.74 2.13 -23.91
C LYS A 23 2.69 2.50 -22.88
N LYS A 24 1.74 1.58 -22.61
CA LYS A 24 0.85 1.69 -21.45
C LYS A 24 1.68 1.48 -20.19
N LEU A 25 1.73 2.49 -19.33
CA LEU A 25 2.26 2.32 -17.98
C LEU A 25 1.30 1.44 -17.18
N SER A 26 1.84 0.44 -16.50
CA SER A 26 1.08 -0.38 -15.57
C SER A 26 0.43 0.54 -14.54
N ARG A 27 -0.90 0.56 -14.51
CA ARG A 27 -1.64 1.21 -13.42
C ARG A 27 -1.68 0.23 -12.26
N PRO A 28 -1.47 0.68 -11.02
CA PRO A 28 -1.75 -0.17 -9.88
C PRO A 28 -3.22 -0.59 -9.94
N GLU A 29 -3.49 -1.87 -9.71
CA GLU A 29 -4.85 -2.33 -9.48
C GLU A 29 -5.35 -1.69 -8.18
N LEU A 30 -6.35 -0.82 -8.32
CA LEU A 30 -7.02 -0.20 -7.19
C LEU A 30 -8.28 -1.00 -6.91
N ALA A 31 -8.48 -1.39 -5.66
CA ALA A 31 -9.72 -2.02 -5.24
C ALA A 31 -10.91 -1.06 -5.48
N PRO A 32 -12.06 -1.56 -5.98
CA PRO A 32 -13.27 -0.75 -6.12
C PRO A 32 -13.69 -0.13 -4.79
N ILE A 33 -14.31 1.05 -4.84
CA ILE A 33 -14.72 1.84 -3.65
C ILE A 33 -15.67 1.07 -2.73
N ASP A 34 -16.49 0.16 -3.30
CA ASP A 34 -17.48 -0.64 -2.57
C ASP A 34 -17.15 -2.14 -2.54
N ALA A 35 -15.90 -2.52 -2.85
CA ALA A 35 -15.49 -3.91 -2.75
C ALA A 35 -15.49 -4.38 -1.28
N PRO A 36 -15.82 -5.66 -1.00
CA PRO A 36 -15.73 -6.19 0.35
C PRO A 36 -14.31 -6.04 0.90
N GLU A 37 -14.21 -5.68 2.19
CA GLU A 37 -12.92 -5.55 2.85
C GLU A 37 -12.18 -6.89 2.86
N GLN A 38 -10.94 -6.89 2.39
CA GLN A 38 -10.09 -8.08 2.42
C GLN A 38 -9.44 -8.23 3.80
N LEU A 39 -9.37 -9.48 4.28
CA LEU A 39 -8.65 -9.81 5.50
C LEU A 39 -7.15 -9.58 5.30
N MET A 40 -6.51 -8.94 6.27
CA MET A 40 -5.10 -8.64 6.27
C MET A 40 -4.40 -9.38 7.40
N THR A 41 -3.39 -10.17 7.04
CA THR A 41 -2.58 -10.89 8.01
C THR A 41 -1.58 -9.94 8.66
N VAL A 42 -1.54 -9.93 10.00
CA VAL A 42 -0.67 -9.05 10.80
C VAL A 42 0.06 -9.85 11.87
N ARG A 43 1.22 -9.33 12.30
CA ARG A 43 1.96 -9.83 13.45
C ARG A 43 2.42 -8.64 14.27
N PHE A 44 2.37 -8.77 15.59
CA PHE A 44 2.92 -7.75 16.48
C PHE A 44 4.31 -8.18 16.94
N GLU A 45 5.31 -7.36 16.65
CA GLU A 45 6.69 -7.62 17.03
C GLU A 45 6.90 -7.44 18.54
N GLY A 46 7.61 -8.38 19.17
CA GLY A 46 7.95 -8.33 20.59
C GLY A 46 6.83 -8.75 21.55
N LEU A 47 5.71 -9.28 21.06
CA LEU A 47 4.60 -9.78 21.88
C LEU A 47 4.55 -11.32 21.88
N THR A 48 4.15 -11.89 23.02
CA THR A 48 3.76 -13.29 23.13
C THR A 48 2.43 -13.56 22.43
N ASP A 49 2.08 -14.82 22.16
CA ASP A 49 0.85 -15.17 21.43
C ASP A 49 -0.43 -14.64 22.11
N ALA A 50 -0.48 -14.70 23.46
CA ALA A 50 -1.59 -14.15 24.23
C ALA A 50 -1.67 -12.62 24.12
N GLU A 51 -0.53 -11.94 24.13
CA GLU A 51 -0.46 -10.49 23.96
C GLU A 51 -0.79 -10.06 22.52
N GLN A 52 -0.43 -10.86 21.52
CA GLN A 52 -0.83 -10.63 20.13
C GLN A 52 -2.35 -10.69 19.97
N GLN A 53 -3.02 -11.64 20.63
CA GLN A 53 -4.49 -11.75 20.60
C GLN A 53 -5.16 -10.56 21.31
N ALA A 54 -4.63 -10.15 22.46
CA ALA A 54 -5.12 -8.96 23.17
C ALA A 54 -4.92 -7.68 22.34
N ALA A 55 -3.75 -7.54 21.71
CA ALA A 55 -3.44 -6.41 20.82
C ALA A 55 -4.36 -6.39 19.59
N LEU A 56 -4.64 -7.56 18.99
CA LEU A 56 -5.57 -7.69 17.87
C LEU A 56 -6.99 -7.27 18.28
N ALA A 57 -7.47 -7.69 19.46
CA ALA A 57 -8.79 -7.36 19.96
C ALA A 57 -8.98 -5.86 20.20
N ALA A 58 -7.92 -5.15 20.60
CA ALA A 58 -7.92 -3.71 20.81
C ALA A 58 -7.64 -2.90 19.53
N PHE A 59 -7.33 -3.56 18.40
CA PHE A 59 -6.83 -2.89 17.21
C PHE A 59 -7.94 -2.09 16.48
N PRO A 60 -7.73 -0.80 16.21
CA PRO A 60 -8.72 0.02 15.49
C PRO A 60 -8.79 -0.43 14.02
N GLY A 61 -9.94 -1.00 13.65
CA GLY A 61 -10.21 -1.55 12.31
C GLY A 61 -10.95 -2.89 12.32
N GLY A 62 -11.36 -3.37 13.49
CA GLY A 62 -12.34 -4.46 13.62
C GLY A 62 -11.84 -5.80 13.07
N ARG A 63 -12.74 -6.60 12.49
CA ARG A 63 -12.48 -7.98 12.04
C ARG A 63 -11.63 -8.08 10.75
N ARG A 64 -11.05 -6.97 10.29
CA ARG A 64 -10.24 -6.92 9.06
C ARG A 64 -8.87 -7.56 9.23
N PHE A 65 -8.41 -7.69 10.47
CA PHE A 65 -7.06 -8.18 10.76
C PHE A 65 -7.13 -9.59 11.34
N VAL A 66 -6.21 -10.44 10.89
CA VAL A 66 -6.02 -11.80 11.40
C VAL A 66 -4.55 -11.96 11.79
N LEU A 67 -4.26 -12.66 12.88
CA LEU A 67 -2.89 -12.93 13.26
C LEU A 67 -2.23 -13.87 12.25
N ALA A 68 -0.97 -13.60 11.92
CA ALA A 68 -0.11 -14.55 11.23
C ALA A 68 0.06 -15.78 12.14
N SER A 69 -0.51 -16.90 11.70
CA SER A 69 -0.39 -18.22 12.33
C SER A 69 1.07 -18.68 12.42
#